data_AF-A0A8T0CNG0-F1
#
_entry.id   AF-A0A8T0CNG0-F1
#
_cell.length_a   1.000
_cell.length_b   1.000
_cell.length_c   1.000
_cell.angle_alpha   90.00
_cell.angle_beta   90.00
_cell.angle_gamma   90.00
#
_symmetry.space_group_name_H-M   'P 1'
#
loop_
_entity.id
_entity.type
_entity.pdbx_description
1 polymer ?
#
loop_
_entity_poly.entity_id
_entity_poly.type
_entity_poly.pdbx_seq_one_letter_code
_entity_poly.pdbx_strand_id
1 'polypeptide(L)'
;MDQFRHPYFHRSPTSKPPLILQFPKTMDPLRQAIENDDVDALHRLIVEDRNLLERVSEDPFPNTPLHDAATHGKIQVAMEVAILKPSVARKLNPEGYSPMHLALQNGHYQIVRALMTLDPELIRVRGRRGITPLHHVAAKVGDNELELLAEFLSTCRLSIEDLTSQCETAVHVAVKKHNFEAFKVLFGWLVRVHLTRILDWKDQDGNTVLHIAAIEGQLEIIKLLIGYMNVNAKNFNDRTALDIFQGNATDEDVVKRLRRKSICTLSLSQYFGNELTVSEKYAYAWGIEDEATRDIILVVATLIATATYQAVLSPPGGYWQDSSSNPPANSSVATANSSGIAVEKPHQAGTAILSGLVLYMFVFVNTMAFFFSVASIGVAALSLGPMAVIVYISLFILSVAYGLILLVELPKSDRVIGFILMEFFSVLLNVTLMFLYRMWQKRIRVESRVDATRKSFSHILGSKE
;
A
#
# COMPACT_ATOMS: atom_id res chain seq x y z
N MET A 1 29.33 -23.65 84.17
CA MET A 1 27.95 -23.42 83.70
C MET A 1 27.89 -23.72 82.22
N ASP A 2 27.55 -24.89 81.71
CA ASP A 2 27.40 -26.27 82.21
C ASP A 2 27.04 -27.04 80.92
N GLN A 3 27.95 -27.85 80.38
CA GLN A 3 27.79 -29.32 80.31
C GLN A 3 26.37 -29.80 80.02
N PHE A 4 26.15 -30.41 78.85
CA PHE A 4 25.55 -31.76 78.76
C PHE A 4 26.08 -32.51 77.53
N ARG A 5 26.42 -33.78 77.76
CA ARG A 5 27.04 -34.76 76.86
C ARG A 5 26.01 -35.50 75.99
N HIS A 6 26.39 -35.82 74.74
CA HIS A 6 26.30 -37.08 73.94
C HIS A 6 25.27 -38.19 74.31
N PRO A 7 24.74 -39.01 73.35
CA PRO A 7 25.59 -39.86 72.47
C PRO A 7 25.10 -40.25 71.05
N TYR A 8 26.10 -40.71 70.28
CA TYR A 8 26.13 -41.61 69.11
C TYR A 8 24.84 -42.27 68.60
N PHE A 9 24.64 -42.18 67.28
CA PHE A 9 24.20 -43.32 66.45
C PHE A 9 25.03 -43.40 65.17
N HIS A 10 25.81 -44.47 65.04
CA HIS A 10 26.35 -44.95 63.77
C HIS A 10 25.21 -45.51 62.91
N ARG A 11 25.14 -45.12 61.64
CA ARG A 11 24.77 -46.02 60.52
C ARG A 11 25.41 -45.52 59.21
N SER A 12 25.76 -46.50 58.39
CA SER A 12 26.72 -46.55 57.29
C SER A 12 26.46 -45.65 56.07
N PRO A 13 27.48 -45.43 55.21
CA PRO A 13 27.40 -44.60 54.01
C PRO A 13 26.91 -45.42 52.82
N THR A 14 25.65 -45.27 52.43
CA THR A 14 25.17 -45.76 51.13
C THR A 14 24.11 -44.83 50.56
N SER A 15 24.52 -43.64 50.14
CA SER A 15 23.79 -42.90 49.10
C SER A 15 24.73 -42.73 47.93
N LYS A 16 24.65 -43.68 46.99
CA LYS A 16 25.19 -43.49 45.64
C LYS A 16 24.73 -42.11 45.14
N PRO A 17 25.60 -41.27 44.58
CA PRO A 17 25.15 -40.06 43.92
C PRO A 17 24.15 -40.46 42.81
N PRO A 18 23.12 -39.64 42.53
CA PRO A 18 22.19 -39.91 41.45
C PRO A 18 23.02 -40.09 40.18
N LEU A 19 22.76 -41.19 39.48
CA LEU A 19 23.32 -41.48 38.17
C LEU A 19 23.11 -40.27 37.27
N ILE A 20 24.16 -39.47 37.13
CA ILE A 20 24.36 -38.66 35.94
C ILE A 20 24.43 -39.68 34.83
N LEU A 21 23.31 -39.87 34.13
CA LEU A 21 23.28 -40.52 32.84
C LEU A 21 24.20 -39.70 31.94
N GLN A 22 25.48 -40.07 31.94
CA GLN A 22 26.41 -39.76 30.86
C GLN A 22 25.84 -40.48 29.64
N PHE A 23 25.00 -39.77 28.89
CA PHE A 23 24.61 -40.22 27.56
C PHE A 23 25.90 -40.27 26.72
N PRO A 24 26.27 -41.45 26.19
CA PRO A 24 27.42 -41.54 25.30
C PRO A 24 27.14 -40.73 24.04
N LYS A 25 28.19 -40.32 23.32
CA LYS A 25 28.15 -39.63 22.01
C LYS A 25 27.55 -40.49 20.86
N THR A 26 26.55 -41.31 21.16
CA THR A 26 25.72 -42.05 20.22
C THR A 26 24.49 -41.19 19.93
N MET A 27 24.24 -40.89 18.65
CA MET A 27 23.27 -39.89 18.19
C MET A 27 21.93 -39.93 18.95
N ASP A 28 21.48 -38.76 19.40
CA ASP A 28 20.14 -38.60 19.98
C ASP A 28 19.09 -39.16 19.01
N PRO A 29 18.18 -40.05 19.46
CA PRO A 29 17.20 -40.68 18.58
C PRO A 29 16.27 -39.66 17.89
N LEU A 30 16.00 -38.53 18.56
CA LEU A 30 15.29 -37.40 17.98
C LEU A 30 16.06 -36.77 16.81
N ARG A 31 17.38 -36.62 16.93
CA ARG A 31 18.22 -36.08 15.87
C ARG A 31 18.24 -37.02 14.67
N GLN A 32 18.31 -38.34 14.90
CA GLN A 32 18.23 -39.33 13.82
C GLN A 32 16.87 -39.29 13.10
N ALA A 33 15.76 -39.12 13.83
CA ALA A 33 14.43 -38.97 13.22
C ALA A 33 14.36 -37.70 12.34
N ILE A 34 14.91 -36.57 12.80
CA ILE A 34 15.01 -35.34 12.01
C ILE A 34 15.89 -35.53 10.78
N GLU A 35 17.08 -36.11 10.93
CA GLU A 35 18.02 -36.35 9.82
C GLU A 35 17.40 -37.21 8.72
N ASN A 36 16.54 -38.16 9.08
CA ASN A 36 15.81 -39.02 8.13
C ASN A 36 14.49 -38.42 7.62
N ASP A 37 14.06 -37.26 8.10
CA ASP A 37 12.73 -36.65 7.86
C ASP A 37 11.57 -37.63 8.20
N ASP A 38 11.74 -38.44 9.25
CA ASP A 38 10.81 -39.51 9.64
C ASP A 38 9.82 -39.03 10.73
N VAL A 39 8.60 -38.71 10.29
CA VAL A 39 7.49 -38.26 11.14
C VAL A 39 6.96 -39.39 12.05
N ASP A 40 6.96 -40.63 11.58
CA ASP A 40 6.48 -41.77 12.38
C ASP A 40 7.45 -42.08 13.54
N ALA A 41 8.76 -41.97 13.30
CA ALA A 41 9.76 -42.03 14.35
C ALA A 41 9.60 -40.87 15.36
N LEU A 42 9.34 -39.65 14.89
CA LEU A 42 9.06 -38.51 15.76
C LEU A 42 7.85 -38.79 16.68
N HIS A 43 6.74 -39.27 16.14
CA HIS A 43 5.55 -39.61 16.95
C HIS A 43 5.82 -40.73 17.94
N ARG A 44 6.55 -41.77 17.55
CA ARG A 44 6.95 -42.84 18.50
C ARG A 44 7.75 -42.27 19.67
N LEU A 45 8.72 -41.39 19.41
CA LEU A 45 9.51 -40.74 20.45
C LEU A 45 8.67 -39.83 21.35
N ILE A 46 7.66 -39.14 20.80
CA ILE A 46 6.73 -38.31 21.59
C ILE A 46 5.82 -39.16 22.49
N VAL A 47 5.42 -40.35 22.02
CA VAL A 47 4.66 -41.30 22.85
C VAL A 47 5.50 -41.83 24.01
N GLU A 48 6.79 -42.10 23.76
CA GLU A 48 7.75 -42.52 24.79
C GLU A 48 8.08 -41.41 25.80
N ASP A 49 8.27 -40.17 25.32
CA ASP A 49 8.53 -39.00 26.15
C ASP A 49 7.62 -37.82 25.74
N ARG A 50 6.52 -37.63 26.49
CA ARG A 50 5.54 -36.57 26.22
C ARG A 50 6.14 -35.16 26.31
N ASN A 51 7.23 -34.99 27.06
CA ASN A 51 7.87 -33.69 27.26
C ASN A 51 9.12 -33.53 26.39
N LEU A 52 9.32 -34.39 25.38
CA LEU A 52 10.49 -34.38 24.50
C LEU A 52 10.75 -33.01 23.88
N LEU A 53 9.72 -32.38 23.32
CA LEU A 53 9.80 -31.04 22.71
C LEU A 53 9.87 -29.90 23.75
N GLU A 54 9.63 -30.19 25.03
CA GLU A 54 9.71 -29.25 26.16
C GLU A 54 11.12 -29.19 26.74
N ARG A 55 11.71 -30.36 27.00
CA ARG A 55 13.05 -30.50 27.59
C ARG A 55 14.13 -29.87 26.73
N VAL A 56 14.05 -30.06 25.41
CA VAL A 56 14.96 -29.42 24.45
C VAL A 56 14.82 -27.89 24.43
N SER A 57 13.81 -27.34 25.13
CA SER A 57 13.46 -25.93 25.10
C SER A 57 13.63 -25.18 26.44
N GLU A 58 14.21 -25.84 27.46
CA GLU A 58 14.45 -25.28 28.79
C GLU A 58 15.57 -24.24 28.81
N ASP A 59 16.53 -24.32 27.89
CA ASP A 59 17.53 -23.28 27.71
C ASP A 59 16.86 -21.96 27.24
N PRO A 60 17.34 -20.78 27.70
CA PRO A 60 16.80 -19.49 27.27
C PRO A 60 16.85 -19.28 25.75
N PHE A 61 17.85 -19.87 25.09
CA PHE A 61 18.04 -19.84 23.64
C PHE A 61 18.34 -21.26 23.12
N PRO A 62 17.33 -22.14 23.01
CA PRO A 62 17.55 -23.53 22.66
C PRO A 62 17.67 -23.71 21.15
N ASN A 63 18.56 -24.61 20.71
CA ASN A 63 18.43 -25.23 19.39
C ASN A 63 17.26 -26.21 19.45
N THR A 64 16.09 -25.75 19.01
CA THR A 64 14.89 -26.62 18.97
C THR A 64 14.95 -27.60 17.80
N PRO A 65 14.19 -28.71 17.85
CA PRO A 65 14.08 -29.65 16.73
C PRO A 65 13.69 -28.98 15.40
N LEU A 66 12.91 -27.89 15.48
CA LEU A 66 12.53 -27.10 14.31
C LEU A 66 13.70 -26.31 13.70
N HIS A 67 14.67 -25.85 14.52
CA HIS A 67 15.90 -25.25 13.99
C HIS A 67 16.75 -26.27 13.24
N ASP A 68 16.89 -27.47 13.78
CA ASP A 68 17.64 -28.56 13.14
C ASP A 68 16.97 -29.00 11.84
N ALA A 69 15.65 -29.20 11.85
CA ALA A 69 14.88 -29.55 10.67
C ALA A 69 14.96 -28.44 9.60
N ALA A 70 14.85 -27.17 10.00
CA ALA A 70 14.98 -26.03 9.10
C ALA A 70 16.40 -25.88 8.52
N THR A 71 17.44 -26.25 9.27
CA THR A 71 18.84 -26.21 8.80
C THR A 71 19.11 -27.28 7.76
N HIS A 72 18.56 -28.49 7.96
CA HIS A 72 18.81 -29.65 7.10
C HIS A 72 17.76 -29.86 6.01
N GLY A 73 16.78 -28.96 5.87
CA GLY A 73 15.76 -29.03 4.81
C GLY A 73 14.74 -30.15 4.99
N LYS A 74 14.45 -30.52 6.24
CA LYS A 74 13.58 -31.65 6.61
C LYS A 74 12.15 -31.16 6.76
N ILE A 75 11.43 -31.13 5.64
CA ILE A 75 10.15 -30.41 5.53
C ILE A 75 9.07 -31.10 6.35
N GLN A 76 8.97 -32.44 6.28
CA GLN A 76 7.88 -33.17 6.92
C GLN A 76 7.98 -33.03 8.44
N VAL A 77 9.18 -33.26 8.99
CA VAL A 77 9.43 -33.11 10.42
C VAL A 77 9.35 -31.64 10.85
N ALA A 78 9.82 -30.69 10.05
CA ALA A 78 9.69 -29.27 10.38
C ALA A 78 8.22 -28.85 10.52
N MET A 79 7.37 -29.27 9.59
CA MET A 79 5.95 -28.94 9.63
C MET A 79 5.24 -29.64 10.79
N GLU A 80 5.53 -30.92 11.03
CA GLU A 80 4.94 -31.64 12.15
C GLU A 80 5.32 -31.00 13.50
N VAL A 81 6.59 -30.66 13.71
CA VAL A 81 7.03 -29.99 14.94
C VAL A 81 6.38 -28.60 15.09
N ALA A 82 6.24 -27.85 14.01
CA ALA A 82 5.59 -26.54 14.03
C ALA A 82 4.09 -26.63 14.35
N ILE A 83 3.40 -27.68 13.88
CA ILE A 83 1.98 -27.94 14.17
C ILE A 83 1.81 -28.39 15.62
N LEU A 84 2.63 -29.35 16.08
CA LEU A 84 2.55 -29.88 17.44
C LEU A 84 2.91 -28.83 18.49
N LYS A 85 3.84 -27.92 18.17
CA LYS A 85 4.28 -26.88 19.11
C LYS A 85 4.56 -25.53 18.43
N PRO A 86 3.52 -24.74 18.09
CA PRO A 86 3.69 -23.48 17.36
C PRO A 86 4.63 -22.46 18.03
N SER A 87 4.75 -22.50 19.36
CA SER A 87 5.64 -21.61 20.11
C SER A 87 7.13 -21.75 19.74
N VAL A 88 7.58 -22.91 19.26
CA VAL A 88 8.99 -23.11 18.87
C VAL A 88 9.35 -22.47 17.54
N ALA A 89 8.36 -22.15 16.70
CA ALA A 89 8.58 -21.48 15.41
C ALA A 89 9.05 -20.03 15.57
N ARG A 90 8.78 -19.40 16.72
CA ARG A 90 9.21 -18.03 17.06
C ARG A 90 10.47 -17.97 17.93
N LYS A 91 10.86 -19.09 18.55
CA LYS A 91 12.05 -19.13 19.43
C LYS A 91 13.30 -18.85 18.59
N LEU A 92 14.24 -18.14 19.19
CA LEU A 92 15.57 -17.91 18.62
C LEU A 92 16.56 -18.91 19.19
N ASN A 93 17.45 -19.41 18.35
CA ASN A 93 18.58 -20.20 18.77
C ASN A 93 19.70 -19.33 19.42
N PRO A 94 20.79 -19.92 19.93
CA PRO A 94 21.90 -19.16 20.54
C PRO A 94 22.53 -18.10 19.63
N GLU A 95 22.46 -18.29 18.31
CA GLU A 95 22.98 -17.35 17.33
C GLU A 95 22.01 -16.19 17.04
N GLY A 96 20.81 -16.23 17.62
CA GLY A 96 19.75 -15.24 17.45
C GLY A 96 18.91 -15.47 16.19
N TYR A 97 18.89 -16.66 15.62
CA TYR A 97 18.10 -16.97 14.42
C TYR A 97 16.86 -17.78 14.77
N SER A 98 15.74 -17.45 14.15
CA SER A 98 14.55 -18.32 14.18
C SER A 98 14.68 -19.46 13.17
N PRO A 99 13.85 -20.51 13.23
CA PRO A 99 13.88 -21.58 12.23
C PRO A 99 13.69 -21.06 10.80
N MET A 100 12.83 -20.05 10.59
CA MET A 100 12.64 -19.42 9.29
C MET A 100 13.93 -18.74 8.77
N HIS A 101 14.73 -18.14 9.65
CA HIS A 101 16.03 -17.58 9.27
C HIS A 101 17.01 -18.66 8.82
N LEU A 102 17.09 -19.78 9.54
CA LEU A 102 17.98 -20.89 9.19
C LEU A 102 17.56 -21.54 7.86
N ALA A 103 16.26 -21.70 7.61
CA ALA A 103 15.76 -22.17 6.32
C ALA A 103 16.16 -21.22 5.18
N LEU A 104 16.03 -19.89 5.37
CA LEU A 104 16.45 -18.88 4.39
C LEU A 104 17.98 -18.83 4.18
N GLN A 105 18.77 -19.04 5.23
CA GLN A 105 20.24 -19.08 5.12
C GLN A 105 20.70 -20.25 4.27
N ASN A 106 20.06 -21.42 4.42
CA ASN A 106 20.39 -22.67 3.74
C ASN A 106 19.61 -22.91 2.43
N GLY A 107 18.75 -21.98 2.00
CA GLY A 107 18.03 -22.08 0.72
C GLY A 107 16.83 -23.03 0.74
N HIS A 108 16.33 -23.42 1.91
CA HIS A 108 15.20 -24.34 2.08
C HIS A 108 13.85 -23.61 1.96
N TYR A 109 13.59 -23.01 0.79
CA TYR A 109 12.44 -22.13 0.53
C TYR A 109 11.08 -22.80 0.74
N GLN A 110 10.99 -24.13 0.56
CA GLN A 110 9.76 -24.88 0.80
C GLN A 110 9.34 -24.84 2.27
N ILE A 111 10.30 -24.92 3.21
CA ILE A 111 10.05 -24.77 4.64
C ILE A 111 9.57 -23.35 4.94
N VAL A 112 10.20 -22.35 4.33
CA VAL A 112 9.82 -20.93 4.52
C VAL A 112 8.37 -20.69 4.09
N ARG A 113 7.99 -21.17 2.90
CA ARG A 113 6.61 -21.08 2.40
C ARG A 113 5.63 -21.77 3.32
N ALA A 114 5.96 -22.99 3.78
CA ALA A 114 5.09 -23.76 4.65
C ALA A 114 4.94 -23.14 6.06
N LEU A 115 6.01 -22.62 6.65
CA LEU A 115 5.96 -21.87 7.92
C LEU A 115 5.16 -20.57 7.79
N MET A 116 5.36 -19.81 6.71
CA MET A 116 4.59 -18.60 6.43
C MET A 116 3.09 -18.87 6.29
N THR A 117 2.70 -20.02 5.72
CA THR A 117 1.29 -20.41 5.62
C THR A 117 0.69 -20.84 6.95
N LEU A 118 1.50 -21.44 7.83
CA LEU A 118 1.06 -21.81 9.18
C LEU A 118 0.82 -20.56 10.04
N ASP A 119 1.74 -19.60 10.00
CA ASP A 119 1.65 -18.36 10.74
C ASP A 119 2.36 -17.21 10.00
N PRO A 120 1.61 -16.32 9.31
CA PRO A 120 2.15 -15.17 8.59
C PRO A 120 3.02 -14.23 9.43
N GLU A 121 2.78 -14.16 10.73
CA GLU A 121 3.51 -13.29 11.65
C GLU A 121 4.95 -13.80 11.91
N LEU A 122 5.29 -15.02 11.48
CA LEU A 122 6.66 -15.51 11.50
C LEU A 122 7.60 -14.68 10.61
N ILE A 123 7.09 -14.03 9.57
CA ILE A 123 7.85 -13.09 8.71
C ILE A 123 8.36 -11.88 9.51
N ARG A 124 7.71 -11.54 10.63
CA ARG A 124 8.06 -10.40 11.48
C ARG A 124 9.00 -10.75 12.63
N VAL A 125 9.35 -12.03 12.80
CA VAL A 125 10.23 -12.46 13.90
C VAL A 125 11.59 -11.80 13.73
N ARG A 126 11.99 -11.04 14.75
CA ARG A 126 13.26 -10.31 14.77
C ARG A 126 14.35 -11.22 15.30
N GLY A 127 15.23 -11.65 14.40
CA GLY A 127 16.42 -12.41 14.74
C GLY A 127 17.59 -11.51 15.15
N ARG A 128 18.81 -11.98 14.85
CA ARG A 128 20.06 -11.31 15.18
C ARG A 128 20.08 -9.89 14.60
N ARG A 129 20.44 -8.90 15.43
CA ARG A 129 20.43 -7.46 15.08
C ARG A 129 19.05 -6.93 14.67
N GLY A 130 17.97 -7.58 15.10
CA GLY A 130 16.61 -7.18 14.75
C GLY A 130 16.25 -7.46 13.28
N ILE A 131 17.08 -8.20 12.55
CA ILE A 131 16.82 -8.58 11.16
C ILE A 131 15.60 -9.50 11.14
N THR A 132 14.62 -9.19 10.30
CA THR A 132 13.48 -10.07 10.04
C THR A 132 13.73 -10.91 8.77
N PRO A 133 12.98 -12.00 8.55
CA PRO A 133 12.99 -12.74 7.29
C PRO A 133 12.89 -11.85 6.05
N LEU A 134 12.04 -10.81 6.06
CA LEU A 134 11.93 -9.85 4.94
C LEU A 134 13.25 -9.10 4.66
N HIS A 135 13.93 -8.62 5.72
CA HIS A 135 15.24 -7.99 5.57
C HIS A 135 16.29 -8.95 5.02
N HIS A 136 16.30 -10.20 5.48
CA HIS A 136 17.24 -11.22 5.01
C HIS A 136 17.04 -11.52 3.51
N VAL A 137 15.79 -11.66 3.06
CA VAL A 137 15.48 -11.88 1.65
C VAL A 137 15.85 -10.66 0.80
N ALA A 138 15.55 -9.44 1.27
CA ALA A 138 15.94 -8.21 0.57
C ALA A 138 17.47 -8.08 0.41
N ALA A 139 18.26 -8.64 1.33
CA ALA A 139 19.71 -8.59 1.32
C ALA A 139 20.38 -9.57 0.35
N LYS A 140 19.70 -10.64 -0.06
CA LYS A 140 20.27 -11.71 -0.92
C LYS A 140 19.80 -11.58 -2.37
N VAL A 141 20.73 -11.73 -3.31
CA VAL A 141 20.44 -11.72 -4.74
C VAL A 141 20.12 -13.13 -5.21
N GLY A 142 18.94 -13.32 -5.80
CA GLY A 142 18.52 -14.58 -6.42
C GLY A 142 17.04 -14.57 -6.82
N ASP A 143 16.68 -15.37 -7.83
CA ASP A 143 15.32 -15.38 -8.37
C ASP A 143 14.29 -15.91 -7.36
N ASN A 144 14.67 -16.92 -6.56
CA ASN A 144 13.83 -17.47 -5.51
C ASN A 144 13.62 -16.44 -4.39
N GLU A 145 14.66 -15.68 -4.04
CA GLU A 145 14.60 -14.60 -3.06
C GLU A 145 13.68 -13.49 -3.54
N LEU A 146 13.75 -13.09 -4.82
CA LEU A 146 12.84 -12.11 -5.38
C LEU A 146 11.38 -12.58 -5.36
N GLU A 147 11.12 -13.85 -5.63
CA GLU A 147 9.78 -14.43 -5.53
C GLU A 147 9.28 -14.45 -4.09
N LEU A 148 10.09 -14.95 -3.15
CA LEU A 148 9.80 -14.94 -1.71
C LEU A 148 9.56 -13.53 -1.16
N LEU A 149 10.32 -12.53 -1.64
CA LEU A 149 10.15 -11.14 -1.25
C LEU A 149 8.74 -10.65 -1.60
N ALA A 150 8.27 -10.96 -2.81
CA ALA A 150 6.96 -10.59 -3.28
C ALA A 150 5.84 -11.37 -2.54
N GLU A 151 6.07 -12.64 -2.22
CA GLU A 151 5.18 -13.48 -1.40
C GLU A 151 5.04 -12.93 0.03
N PHE A 152 6.15 -12.54 0.66
CA PHE A 152 6.16 -11.98 2.01
C PHE A 152 5.35 -10.69 2.10
N LEU A 153 5.55 -9.77 1.14
CA LEU A 153 4.81 -8.51 1.05
C LEU A 153 3.31 -8.72 0.85
N SER A 154 2.91 -9.80 0.17
CA SER A 154 1.51 -10.14 -0.05
C SER A 154 0.87 -10.83 1.15
N THR A 155 1.66 -11.58 1.92
CA THR A 155 1.18 -12.37 3.05
C THR A 155 1.13 -11.56 4.34
N CYS A 156 2.16 -10.77 4.63
CA CYS A 156 2.24 -9.90 5.80
C CYS A 156 2.57 -8.46 5.36
N ARG A 157 1.55 -7.67 5.04
CA ARG A 157 1.70 -6.25 4.63
C ARG A 157 2.49 -5.45 5.66
N LEU A 158 2.25 -5.71 6.94
CA LEU A 158 2.88 -4.95 8.03
C LEU A 158 4.41 -5.18 8.07
N SER A 159 4.94 -6.29 7.53
CA SER A 159 6.36 -6.66 7.65
C SER A 159 7.32 -5.61 7.06
N ILE A 160 6.85 -4.80 6.12
CA ILE A 160 7.59 -3.69 5.52
C ILE A 160 7.92 -2.55 6.50
N GLU A 161 7.16 -2.45 7.60
CA GLU A 161 7.32 -1.45 8.65
C GLU A 161 8.26 -1.91 9.78
N ASP A 162 8.70 -3.17 9.76
CA ASP A 162 9.68 -3.64 10.73
C ASP A 162 11.04 -3.02 10.46
N LEU A 163 11.76 -2.74 11.55
CA LEU A 163 13.06 -2.10 11.54
C LEU A 163 14.12 -3.03 12.13
N THR A 164 15.33 -2.98 11.57
CA THR A 164 16.50 -3.59 12.18
C THR A 164 16.91 -2.81 13.44
N SER A 165 17.89 -3.34 14.19
CA SER A 165 18.52 -2.61 15.31
C SER A 165 19.20 -1.31 14.90
N GLN A 166 19.49 -1.12 13.61
CA GLN A 166 20.04 0.11 13.04
C GLN A 166 18.95 1.05 12.51
N CYS A 167 17.67 0.81 12.86
CA CYS A 167 16.52 1.53 12.32
C CYS A 167 16.39 1.46 10.78
N GLU A 168 16.97 0.43 10.15
CA GLU A 168 16.88 0.23 8.71
C GLU A 168 15.58 -0.49 8.35
N THR A 169 14.94 -0.06 7.26
CA THR A 169 13.84 -0.80 6.61
C THR A 169 14.41 -1.82 5.62
N ALA A 170 13.58 -2.76 5.14
CA ALA A 170 13.97 -3.69 4.08
C ALA A 170 14.47 -2.98 2.80
N VAL A 171 13.99 -1.76 2.52
CA VAL A 171 14.45 -0.94 1.39
C VAL A 171 15.88 -0.45 1.62
N HIS A 172 16.20 0.06 2.82
CA HIS A 172 17.57 0.46 3.19
C HIS A 172 18.54 -0.72 3.01
N VAL A 173 18.15 -1.92 3.48
CA VAL A 173 18.94 -3.13 3.36
C VAL A 173 19.17 -3.53 1.90
N ALA A 174 18.15 -3.48 1.04
CA ALA A 174 18.29 -3.80 -0.39
C ALA A 174 19.30 -2.86 -1.09
N VAL A 175 19.22 -1.55 -0.81
CA VAL A 175 20.16 -0.56 -1.35
C VAL A 175 21.57 -0.81 -0.82
N LYS A 176 21.75 -0.94 0.50
CA LYS A 176 23.06 -1.20 1.13
C LYS A 176 23.73 -2.51 0.66
N LYS A 177 22.94 -3.45 0.12
CA LYS A 177 23.44 -4.71 -0.45
C LYS A 177 23.57 -4.71 -1.97
N HIS A 178 23.41 -3.55 -2.61
CA HIS A 178 23.42 -3.40 -4.08
C HIS A 178 22.43 -4.35 -4.79
N ASN A 179 21.32 -4.69 -4.12
CA ASN A 179 20.31 -5.59 -4.67
C ASN A 179 19.23 -4.79 -5.39
N PHE A 180 19.56 -4.34 -6.60
CA PHE A 180 18.70 -3.46 -7.40
C PHE A 180 17.34 -4.09 -7.74
N GLU A 181 17.29 -5.39 -8.00
CA GLU A 181 16.02 -6.08 -8.32
C GLU A 181 15.11 -6.17 -7.08
N ALA A 182 15.65 -6.46 -5.90
CA ALA A 182 14.87 -6.43 -4.65
C ALA A 182 14.38 -5.02 -4.34
N PHE A 183 15.20 -4.00 -4.59
CA PHE A 183 14.78 -2.61 -4.51
C PHE A 183 13.58 -2.33 -5.42
N LYS A 184 13.60 -2.73 -6.71
CA LYS A 184 12.46 -2.52 -7.62
C LYS A 184 11.19 -3.19 -7.11
N VAL A 185 11.27 -4.42 -6.60
CA VAL A 185 10.12 -5.14 -6.04
C VAL A 185 9.55 -4.39 -4.85
N LEU A 186 10.40 -4.01 -3.88
CA LEU A 186 9.98 -3.27 -2.69
C LEU A 186 9.41 -1.90 -3.03
N PHE A 187 10.13 -1.11 -3.83
CA PHE A 187 9.73 0.22 -4.25
C PHE A 187 8.44 0.19 -5.06
N GLY A 188 8.35 -0.71 -6.05
CA GLY A 188 7.16 -0.85 -6.87
C GLY A 188 5.96 -1.37 -6.09
N TRP A 189 6.16 -2.19 -5.05
CA TRP A 189 5.10 -2.56 -4.13
C TRP A 189 4.66 -1.35 -3.29
N LEU A 190 5.59 -0.63 -2.65
CA LEU A 190 5.33 0.56 -1.82
C LEU A 190 4.51 1.62 -2.57
N VAL A 191 4.88 1.92 -3.82
CA VAL A 191 4.14 2.88 -4.64
C VAL A 191 2.73 2.38 -4.95
N ARG A 192 2.55 1.10 -5.30
CA ARG A 192 1.23 0.53 -5.62
C ARG A 192 0.30 0.45 -4.42
N VAL A 193 0.86 0.21 -3.24
CA VAL A 193 0.09 0.15 -2.00
C VAL A 193 0.01 1.47 -1.24
N HIS A 194 0.58 2.55 -1.81
CA HIS A 194 0.57 3.91 -1.28
C HIS A 194 1.20 3.99 0.14
N LEU A 195 2.38 3.38 0.30
CA LEU A 195 3.19 3.41 1.54
C LEU A 195 4.57 4.05 1.32
N THR A 196 4.68 4.97 0.36
CA THR A 196 5.92 5.71 0.03
C THR A 196 6.52 6.46 1.21
N ARG A 197 5.71 6.83 2.22
CA ARG A 197 6.19 7.42 3.51
C ARG A 197 7.32 6.63 4.18
N ILE A 198 7.41 5.32 3.93
CA ILE A 198 8.45 4.44 4.49
C ILE A 198 9.83 4.76 3.90
N LEU A 199 9.89 5.35 2.70
CA LEU A 199 11.13 5.76 2.06
C LEU A 199 11.80 6.93 2.79
N ASP A 200 11.01 7.80 3.43
CA ASP A 200 11.49 8.96 4.19
C ASP A 200 11.95 8.60 5.62
N TRP A 201 11.75 7.35 6.04
CA TRP A 201 12.23 6.89 7.34
C TRP A 201 13.75 6.92 7.38
N LYS A 202 14.29 7.23 8.56
CA LYS A 202 15.71 7.41 8.78
C LYS A 202 16.29 6.23 9.55
N ASP A 203 17.47 5.79 9.15
CA ASP A 203 18.27 4.84 9.90
C ASP A 203 18.87 5.49 11.18
N GLN A 204 19.69 4.72 11.91
CA GLN A 204 20.37 5.15 13.13
C GLN A 204 21.25 6.40 12.97
N ASP A 205 21.73 6.67 11.74
CA ASP A 205 22.62 7.78 11.39
C ASP A 205 21.81 8.96 10.79
N GLY A 206 20.49 8.83 10.75
CA GLY A 206 19.59 9.83 10.19
C GLY A 206 19.46 9.75 8.66
N ASN A 207 20.06 8.75 8.02
CA ASN A 207 20.06 8.61 6.57
C ASN A 207 18.74 8.00 6.10
N THR A 208 18.16 8.60 5.06
CA THR A 208 17.06 7.98 4.30
C THR A 208 17.62 7.03 3.24
N VAL A 209 16.75 6.26 2.58
CA VAL A 209 17.15 5.39 1.45
C VAL A 209 17.89 6.17 0.35
N LEU A 210 17.52 7.42 0.11
CA LEU A 210 18.19 8.30 -0.85
C LEU A 210 19.63 8.64 -0.44
N HIS A 211 19.88 8.87 0.86
CA HIS A 211 21.23 9.09 1.38
C HIS A 211 22.09 7.83 1.21
N ILE A 212 21.55 6.65 1.52
CA ILE A 212 22.27 5.38 1.31
C ILE A 212 22.58 5.19 -0.19
N ALA A 213 21.61 5.42 -1.08
CA ALA A 213 21.85 5.30 -2.52
C ALA A 213 22.93 6.27 -3.01
N ALA A 214 23.02 7.48 -2.43
CA ALA A 214 24.05 8.46 -2.73
C ALA A 214 25.44 8.08 -2.19
N ILE A 215 25.51 7.54 -0.96
CA ILE A 215 26.73 7.01 -0.35
C ILE A 215 27.29 5.86 -1.21
N GLU A 216 26.42 4.93 -1.60
CA GLU A 216 26.79 3.74 -2.38
C GLU A 216 26.94 4.02 -3.89
N GLY A 217 26.70 5.26 -4.35
CA GLY A 217 26.83 5.66 -5.76
C GLY A 217 25.83 5.01 -6.72
N GLN A 218 24.66 4.56 -6.23
CA GLN A 218 23.68 3.80 -7.01
C GLN A 218 22.73 4.72 -7.80
N LEU A 219 23.21 5.21 -8.93
CA LEU A 219 22.52 6.17 -9.79
C LEU A 219 21.16 5.70 -10.31
N GLU A 220 20.98 4.42 -10.64
CA GLU A 220 19.67 3.93 -11.10
C GLU A 220 18.60 4.04 -10.00
N ILE A 221 18.99 3.79 -8.74
CA ILE A 221 18.10 3.91 -7.58
C ILE A 221 17.78 5.37 -7.30
N ILE A 222 18.78 6.25 -7.31
CA ILE A 222 18.59 7.70 -7.12
C ILE A 222 17.58 8.24 -8.13
N LYS A 223 17.69 7.87 -9.41
CA LYS A 223 16.77 8.28 -10.48
C LYS A 223 15.32 7.85 -10.22
N LEU A 224 15.11 6.67 -9.63
CA LEU A 224 13.79 6.18 -9.28
C LEU A 224 13.21 6.92 -8.04
N LEU A 225 14.06 7.32 -7.09
CA LEU A 225 13.66 7.92 -5.83
C LEU A 225 13.37 9.43 -5.89
N ILE A 226 14.07 10.20 -6.74
CA ILE A 226 13.96 11.68 -6.82
C ILE A 226 12.52 12.18 -6.99
N GLY A 227 11.65 11.40 -7.64
CA GLY A 227 10.24 11.76 -7.85
C GLY A 227 9.30 11.45 -6.67
N TYR A 228 9.75 10.67 -5.68
CA TYR A 228 8.88 10.11 -4.62
C TYR A 228 9.32 10.47 -3.21
N MET A 229 10.42 11.23 -3.06
CA MET A 229 11.02 11.53 -1.76
C MET A 229 11.44 13.00 -1.69
N ASN A 230 11.62 13.50 -0.47
CA ASN A 230 12.21 14.81 -0.26
C ASN A 230 13.74 14.77 -0.46
N VAL A 231 14.20 15.28 -1.60
CA VAL A 231 15.64 15.35 -1.96
C VAL A 231 16.47 16.24 -1.02
N ASN A 232 15.83 17.18 -0.31
CA ASN A 232 16.48 18.11 0.61
C ASN A 232 16.44 17.63 2.07
N ALA A 233 15.98 16.40 2.32
CA ALA A 233 16.04 15.82 3.64
C ALA A 233 17.51 15.76 4.13
N LYS A 234 17.74 16.14 5.38
CA LYS A 234 19.05 16.10 6.02
C LYS A 234 19.17 14.93 6.98
N ASN A 235 20.33 14.29 7.03
CA ASN A 235 20.65 13.32 8.06
C ASN A 235 21.02 13.99 9.40
N PHE A 236 21.39 13.21 10.43
CA PHE A 236 21.75 13.77 11.74
C PHE A 236 23.08 14.55 11.74
N ASN A 237 23.84 14.47 10.65
CA ASN A 237 25.03 15.29 10.41
C ASN A 237 24.72 16.56 9.59
N ASP A 238 23.44 16.94 9.45
CA ASP A 238 22.96 18.08 8.66
C ASP A 238 23.33 18.07 7.17
N ARG A 239 23.70 16.90 6.63
CA ARG A 239 24.05 16.71 5.22
C ARG A 239 22.86 16.19 4.43
N THR A 240 22.67 16.71 3.23
CA THR A 240 21.70 16.19 2.25
C THR A 240 22.30 15.01 1.49
N ALA A 241 21.46 14.23 0.81
CA ALA A 241 21.94 13.14 -0.05
C ALA A 241 22.91 13.62 -1.14
N LEU A 242 22.74 14.85 -1.65
CA LEU A 242 23.65 15.45 -2.62
C LEU A 242 25.03 15.75 -2.00
N ASP A 243 25.06 16.21 -0.75
CA ASP A 243 26.33 16.55 -0.06
C ASP A 243 27.20 15.32 0.23
N ILE A 244 26.60 14.13 0.27
CA ILE A 244 27.28 12.86 0.57
C ILE A 244 27.51 12.03 -0.71
N PHE A 245 27.00 12.48 -1.85
CA PHE A 245 27.08 11.73 -3.11
C PHE A 245 28.54 11.49 -3.54
N GLN A 246 28.92 10.22 -3.70
CA GLN A 246 30.30 9.82 -4.05
C GLN A 246 30.48 9.39 -5.52
N GLY A 247 29.52 9.66 -6.41
CA GLY A 247 29.60 9.25 -7.82
C GLY A 247 30.50 10.15 -8.69
N ASN A 248 31.13 9.55 -9.72
CA ASN A 248 31.94 10.27 -10.69
C ASN A 248 31.08 11.18 -11.59
N ALA A 249 31.57 12.38 -11.91
CA ALA A 249 30.86 13.46 -12.62
C ALA A 249 30.50 13.19 -14.11
N THR A 250 30.55 11.94 -14.58
CA THR A 250 30.34 11.58 -16.00
C THR A 250 28.88 11.27 -16.37
N ASP A 251 27.92 11.49 -15.46
CA ASP A 251 26.53 11.06 -15.59
C ASP A 251 25.53 12.20 -15.90
N GLU A 252 26.02 13.34 -16.39
CA GLU A 252 25.17 14.46 -16.84
C GLU A 252 24.29 14.09 -18.06
N ASP A 253 24.69 13.07 -18.84
CA ASP A 253 24.03 12.66 -20.09
C ASP A 253 23.02 11.51 -19.95
N VAL A 254 23.00 10.78 -18.83
CA VAL A 254 22.11 9.60 -18.65
C VAL A 254 20.67 10.01 -18.31
N VAL A 255 20.45 11.29 -18.00
CA VAL A 255 19.13 11.91 -17.79
C VAL A 255 18.27 11.92 -19.07
N LYS A 256 18.86 11.65 -20.25
CA LYS A 256 18.18 11.84 -21.55
C LYS A 256 17.60 10.60 -22.22
N ARG A 257 17.82 9.39 -21.71
CA ARG A 257 17.37 8.16 -22.40
C ARG A 257 16.90 7.09 -21.43
N LEU A 258 15.58 6.85 -21.38
CA LEU A 258 14.96 5.63 -21.93
C LEU A 258 13.48 5.51 -21.54
N ARG A 259 12.68 5.02 -22.50
CA ARG A 259 11.28 4.61 -22.36
C ARG A 259 11.00 3.50 -23.38
N ARG A 260 10.56 2.31 -22.93
CA ARG A 260 9.42 1.49 -23.45
C ARG A 260 9.57 -0.02 -23.17
N LYS A 261 8.73 -0.48 -22.24
CA LYS A 261 7.68 -1.53 -22.30
C LYS A 261 7.96 -2.87 -23.01
N SER A 262 7.71 -3.95 -22.26
CA SER A 262 7.15 -5.21 -22.74
C SER A 262 6.07 -5.68 -21.75
N ILE A 263 4.96 -6.23 -22.26
CA ILE A 263 3.91 -6.90 -21.47
C ILE A 263 3.92 -8.36 -21.92
N CYS A 264 4.10 -9.27 -20.97
CA CYS A 264 3.64 -10.65 -21.05
C CYS A 264 3.22 -11.09 -19.64
N THR A 265 2.54 -12.22 -19.49
CA THR A 265 1.98 -12.72 -18.21
C THR A 265 3.07 -12.87 -17.14
N LEU A 266 3.14 -11.92 -16.21
CA LEU A 266 4.23 -11.72 -15.26
C LEU A 266 4.02 -12.49 -13.94
N SER A 267 5.12 -13.01 -13.38
CA SER A 267 5.18 -13.44 -11.97
C SER A 267 4.97 -12.25 -11.03
N LEU A 268 4.67 -12.51 -9.75
CA LEU A 268 4.36 -11.46 -8.78
C LEU A 268 5.54 -10.50 -8.53
N SER A 269 6.76 -11.05 -8.43
CA SER A 269 8.00 -10.28 -8.30
C SER A 269 8.23 -9.40 -9.53
N GLN A 270 8.03 -9.93 -10.73
CA GLN A 270 8.14 -9.14 -11.95
C GLN A 270 7.03 -8.07 -12.07
N TYR A 271 5.82 -8.33 -11.56
CA TYR A 271 4.75 -7.34 -11.54
C TYR A 271 5.08 -6.15 -10.64
N PHE A 272 5.59 -6.40 -9.43
CA PHE A 272 6.03 -5.32 -8.55
C PHE A 272 7.29 -4.63 -9.09
N GLY A 273 8.24 -5.38 -9.65
CA GLY A 273 9.49 -4.83 -10.21
C GLY A 273 9.35 -4.07 -11.53
N ASN A 274 8.22 -4.19 -12.23
CA ASN A 274 7.99 -3.48 -13.50
C ASN A 274 7.90 -1.96 -13.32
N GLU A 275 8.33 -1.23 -14.37
CA GLU A 275 8.15 0.22 -14.47
C GLU A 275 6.70 0.63 -14.18
N LEU A 276 6.55 1.63 -13.32
CA LEU A 276 5.28 2.24 -13.00
C LEU A 276 4.65 2.82 -14.27
N THR A 277 3.41 2.42 -14.53
CA THR A 277 2.61 2.92 -15.64
C THR A 277 2.36 4.41 -15.49
N VAL A 278 2.13 5.11 -16.62
CA VAL A 278 1.84 6.55 -16.63
C VAL A 278 0.70 6.91 -15.66
N SER A 279 -0.33 6.07 -15.57
CA SER A 279 -1.43 6.25 -14.62
C SER A 279 -1.03 6.11 -13.15
N GLU A 280 -0.10 5.20 -12.81
CA GLU A 280 0.39 5.04 -11.43
C GLU A 280 1.24 6.25 -11.03
N LYS A 281 2.05 6.78 -11.96
CA LYS A 281 2.80 8.03 -11.75
C LYS A 281 1.88 9.23 -11.52
N TYR A 282 0.79 9.35 -12.29
CA TYR A 282 -0.19 10.42 -12.10
C TYR A 282 -1.01 10.25 -10.81
N ALA A 283 -1.33 9.02 -10.40
CA ALA A 283 -2.01 8.78 -9.13
C ALA A 283 -1.19 9.28 -7.93
N TYR A 284 0.13 9.05 -7.94
CA TYR A 284 1.05 9.62 -6.95
C TYR A 284 1.11 11.15 -7.02
N ALA A 285 1.23 11.72 -8.22
CA ALA A 285 1.31 13.18 -8.41
C ALA A 285 0.06 13.95 -7.97
N TRP A 286 -1.11 13.30 -7.96
CA TRP A 286 -2.37 13.88 -7.47
C TRP A 286 -2.63 13.65 -5.97
N GLY A 287 -1.67 13.05 -5.25
CA GLY A 287 -1.47 13.13 -3.81
C GLY A 287 -2.70 13.44 -2.96
N ILE A 288 -3.60 12.47 -2.81
CA ILE A 288 -4.63 12.49 -1.75
C ILE A 288 -4.26 11.38 -0.74
N GLU A 289 -3.12 11.57 -0.06
CA GLU A 289 -2.61 10.62 0.95
C GLU A 289 -2.99 11.01 2.38
N ASP A 290 -3.33 12.27 2.62
CA ASP A 290 -3.77 12.72 3.94
C ASP A 290 -5.29 12.69 4.04
N GLU A 291 -5.80 11.92 5.00
CA GLU A 291 -7.22 11.81 5.32
C GLU A 291 -7.81 13.19 5.64
N ALA A 292 -7.05 14.07 6.31
CA ALA A 292 -7.50 15.43 6.60
C ALA A 292 -7.58 16.29 5.32
N THR A 293 -6.55 16.24 4.46
CA THR A 293 -6.55 16.94 3.16
C THR A 293 -7.67 16.45 2.25
N ARG A 294 -7.95 15.14 2.21
CA ARG A 294 -9.07 14.56 1.45
C ARG A 294 -10.40 15.11 1.94
N ASP A 295 -10.62 15.14 3.24
CA ASP A 295 -11.88 15.59 3.82
C ASP A 295 -12.09 17.09 3.55
N ILE A 296 -11.03 17.89 3.60
CA ILE A 296 -11.07 19.30 3.17
C ILE A 296 -11.42 19.43 1.68
N ILE A 297 -10.77 18.66 0.81
CA ILE A 297 -11.05 18.68 -0.64
C ILE A 297 -12.50 18.26 -0.92
N LEU A 298 -13.00 17.22 -0.25
CA LEU A 298 -14.39 16.76 -0.37
C LEU A 298 -15.37 17.83 0.06
N VAL A 299 -15.13 18.48 1.21
CA VAL A 299 -15.99 19.58 1.70
C VAL A 299 -15.98 20.74 0.72
N VAL A 300 -14.80 21.24 0.32
CA VAL A 300 -14.66 22.38 -0.60
C VAL A 300 -15.29 22.07 -1.95
N ALA A 301 -15.01 20.90 -2.53
CA ALA A 301 -15.60 20.50 -3.79
C ALA A 301 -17.12 20.39 -3.68
N THR A 302 -17.65 19.73 -2.65
CA THR A 302 -19.11 19.62 -2.43
C THR A 302 -19.76 21.00 -2.28
N LEU A 303 -19.13 21.95 -1.58
CA LEU A 303 -19.60 23.33 -1.48
C LEU A 303 -19.60 24.05 -2.83
N ILE A 304 -18.57 23.87 -3.66
CA ILE A 304 -18.52 24.44 -5.02
C ILE A 304 -19.60 23.81 -5.90
N ALA A 305 -19.77 22.49 -5.87
CA ALA A 305 -20.79 21.79 -6.66
C ALA A 305 -22.20 22.24 -6.26
N THR A 306 -22.47 22.37 -4.96
CA THR A 306 -23.77 22.85 -4.47
C THR A 306 -24.03 24.30 -4.84
N ALA A 307 -23.05 25.20 -4.65
CA ALA A 307 -23.18 26.61 -5.02
C ALA A 307 -23.41 26.79 -6.53
N THR A 308 -22.64 26.09 -7.37
CA THR A 308 -22.78 26.15 -8.83
C THR A 308 -24.08 25.54 -9.31
N TYR A 309 -24.56 24.46 -8.69
CA TYR A 309 -25.88 23.88 -8.99
C TYR A 309 -27.02 24.85 -8.64
N GLN A 310 -26.95 25.50 -7.48
CA GLN A 310 -27.92 26.52 -7.07
C GLN A 310 -27.89 27.75 -7.98
N ALA A 311 -26.70 28.16 -8.44
CA ALA A 311 -26.54 29.30 -9.33
C ALA A 311 -27.22 29.09 -10.70
N VAL A 312 -27.40 27.85 -11.16
CA VAL A 312 -28.20 27.57 -12.36
C VAL A 312 -29.69 27.62 -12.07
N LEU A 313 -30.14 27.12 -10.91
CA LEU A 313 -31.55 27.20 -10.49
C LEU A 313 -32.03 28.63 -10.21
N SER A 314 -31.09 29.54 -9.94
CA SER A 314 -31.37 30.93 -9.62
C SER A 314 -30.27 31.80 -10.22
N PRO A 315 -30.31 32.03 -11.55
CA PRO A 315 -29.30 32.82 -12.22
C PRO A 315 -29.26 34.24 -11.67
N PRO A 316 -28.09 34.92 -11.74
CA PRO A 316 -27.98 36.31 -11.34
C PRO A 316 -29.00 37.19 -12.06
N GLY A 317 -29.82 37.90 -11.30
CA GLY A 317 -30.94 38.69 -11.83
C GLY A 317 -32.29 38.00 -11.76
N GLY A 318 -32.35 36.68 -11.57
CA GLY A 318 -33.59 35.92 -11.37
C GLY A 318 -34.39 35.70 -12.66
N TYR A 319 -35.67 35.39 -12.47
CA TYR A 319 -36.62 35.10 -13.55
C TYR A 319 -37.67 36.20 -13.66
N TRP A 320 -38.14 36.43 -14.88
CA TRP A 320 -39.34 37.23 -15.11
C TRP A 320 -40.56 36.56 -14.45
N GLN A 321 -41.31 37.33 -13.66
CA GLN A 321 -42.48 36.84 -12.93
C GLN A 321 -43.76 36.92 -13.77
N ASP A 322 -43.80 37.84 -14.72
CA ASP A 322 -44.89 38.11 -15.63
C ASP A 322 -44.43 38.02 -17.10
N SER A 323 -45.39 38.10 -18.02
CA SER A 323 -45.13 38.07 -19.45
C SER A 323 -45.53 39.41 -20.07
N SER A 324 -44.58 40.16 -20.62
CA SER A 324 -44.87 41.37 -21.38
C SER A 324 -44.82 41.08 -22.88
N SER A 325 -45.92 41.29 -23.58
CA SER A 325 -45.92 41.41 -25.05
C SER A 325 -45.89 42.88 -25.41
N ASN A 326 -45.13 43.28 -26.44
CA ASN A 326 -45.11 44.67 -26.90
C ASN A 326 -46.56 45.17 -27.09
N PRO A 327 -46.89 46.42 -26.72
CA PRO A 327 -48.15 46.98 -27.15
C PRO A 327 -48.18 46.99 -28.69
N PRO A 328 -49.31 46.67 -29.33
CA PRO A 328 -49.43 46.82 -30.77
C PRO A 328 -49.10 48.27 -31.13
N ALA A 329 -48.39 48.46 -32.25
CA ALA A 329 -47.88 49.75 -32.73
C ALA A 329 -48.96 50.84 -33.00
N ASN A 330 -50.20 50.63 -32.58
CA ASN A 330 -51.35 51.52 -32.76
C ASN A 330 -52.06 51.84 -31.42
N SER A 331 -51.32 52.20 -30.38
CA SER A 331 -51.93 52.92 -29.24
C SER A 331 -51.24 54.26 -29.04
N SER A 332 -51.71 55.24 -29.80
CA SER A 332 -51.55 56.65 -29.45
C SER A 332 -52.36 56.94 -28.20
N VAL A 333 -51.77 56.76 -27.02
CA VAL A 333 -52.23 57.46 -25.81
C VAL A 333 -51.09 58.38 -25.40
N ALA A 334 -51.17 59.60 -25.93
CA ALA A 334 -50.44 60.72 -25.38
C ALA A 334 -51.03 61.02 -24.00
N THR A 335 -50.21 60.84 -22.96
CA THR A 335 -50.39 61.60 -21.72
C THR A 335 -49.01 62.08 -21.31
N ALA A 336 -48.84 63.38 -21.42
CA ALA A 336 -47.62 64.07 -21.08
C ALA A 336 -47.34 63.96 -19.57
N ASN A 337 -46.04 63.97 -19.24
CA ASN A 337 -45.44 64.16 -17.91
C ASN A 337 -45.01 62.90 -17.16
N SER A 338 -43.94 62.25 -17.60
CA SER A 338 -42.79 61.89 -16.75
C SER A 338 -41.71 61.16 -17.57
N SER A 339 -40.45 61.38 -17.19
CA SER A 339 -39.20 60.84 -17.74
C SER A 339 -39.23 59.43 -18.32
N GLY A 340 -38.79 59.30 -19.58
CA GLY A 340 -38.25 58.07 -20.17
C GLY A 340 -39.22 56.89 -20.24
N ILE A 341 -39.89 56.72 -21.37
CA ILE A 341 -40.55 55.45 -21.71
C ILE A 341 -39.44 54.41 -21.90
N ALA A 342 -39.09 53.69 -20.84
CA ALA A 342 -38.31 52.47 -20.95
C ALA A 342 -39.17 51.47 -21.72
N VAL A 343 -38.91 51.33 -23.03
CA VAL A 343 -39.48 50.26 -23.84
C VAL A 343 -38.90 48.96 -23.28
N GLU A 344 -39.63 48.34 -22.36
CA GLU A 344 -39.28 47.04 -21.81
C GLU A 344 -39.21 46.02 -22.95
N LYS A 345 -38.10 45.28 -23.01
CA LYS A 345 -37.95 44.23 -24.01
C LYS A 345 -39.01 43.14 -23.74
N PRO A 346 -39.66 42.61 -24.79
CA PRO A 346 -40.65 41.56 -24.62
C PRO A 346 -40.01 40.35 -23.92
N HIS A 347 -40.65 39.89 -22.86
CA HIS A 347 -40.18 38.79 -22.03
C HIS A 347 -41.34 37.87 -21.65
N GLN A 348 -41.01 36.62 -21.33
CA GLN A 348 -41.97 35.60 -20.94
C GLN A 348 -41.72 35.18 -19.49
N ALA A 349 -42.79 34.99 -18.72
CA ALA A 349 -42.69 34.51 -17.35
C ALA A 349 -41.90 33.19 -17.32
N GLY A 350 -41.00 33.05 -16.34
CA GLY A 350 -40.12 31.89 -16.20
C GLY A 350 -38.90 31.87 -17.11
N THR A 351 -38.59 32.97 -17.82
CA THR A 351 -37.31 33.12 -18.53
C THR A 351 -36.31 33.92 -17.70
N ALA A 352 -35.01 33.58 -17.81
CA ALA A 352 -33.93 34.30 -17.13
C ALA A 352 -33.92 35.80 -17.52
N ILE A 353 -33.72 36.68 -16.54
CA ILE A 353 -33.56 38.12 -16.77
C ILE A 353 -32.21 38.41 -17.44
N LEU A 354 -31.17 37.66 -17.06
CA LEU A 354 -29.85 37.75 -17.66
C LEU A 354 -29.88 37.26 -19.12
N SER A 355 -29.34 38.05 -20.04
CA SER A 355 -29.39 37.75 -21.49
C SER A 355 -28.11 38.14 -22.22
N GLY A 356 -27.96 37.62 -23.44
CA GLY A 356 -26.82 37.92 -24.30
C GLY A 356 -25.49 37.37 -23.77
N LEU A 357 -24.38 38.04 -24.10
CA LEU A 357 -23.02 37.56 -23.85
C LEU A 357 -22.72 37.28 -22.35
N VAL A 358 -23.33 38.05 -21.44
CA VAL A 358 -23.10 37.87 -19.99
C VAL A 358 -23.70 36.55 -19.49
N LEU A 359 -24.87 36.16 -20.00
CA LEU A 359 -25.49 34.86 -19.68
C LEU A 359 -24.58 33.71 -20.12
N TYR A 360 -24.03 33.77 -21.33
CA TYR A 360 -23.15 32.73 -21.84
C TYR A 360 -21.85 32.60 -21.05
N MET A 361 -21.23 33.71 -20.68
CA MET A 361 -20.01 33.69 -19.85
C MET A 361 -20.29 33.11 -18.47
N PHE A 362 -21.41 33.51 -17.85
CA PHE A 362 -21.85 32.97 -16.57
C PHE A 362 -22.07 31.45 -16.66
N VAL A 363 -22.88 31.00 -17.62
CA VAL A 363 -23.17 29.57 -17.83
C VAL A 363 -21.89 28.78 -18.06
N PHE A 364 -20.98 29.28 -18.91
CA PHE A 364 -19.74 28.58 -19.23
C PHE A 364 -18.84 28.42 -18.01
N VAL A 365 -18.56 29.51 -17.28
CA VAL A 365 -17.69 29.48 -16.10
C VAL A 365 -18.32 28.66 -14.97
N ASN A 366 -19.62 28.82 -14.73
CA ASN A 366 -20.33 28.06 -13.70
C ASN A 366 -20.34 26.55 -13.98
N THR A 367 -20.55 26.19 -15.25
CA THR A 367 -20.53 24.79 -15.68
C THR A 367 -19.13 24.19 -15.60
N MET A 368 -18.09 24.93 -15.98
CA MET A 368 -16.71 24.49 -15.75
C MET A 368 -16.44 24.23 -14.27
N ALA A 369 -16.80 25.17 -13.39
CA ALA A 369 -16.59 25.02 -11.95
C ALA A 369 -17.32 23.80 -11.37
N PHE A 370 -18.56 23.54 -11.82
CA PHE A 370 -19.31 22.35 -11.44
C PHE A 370 -18.60 21.05 -11.86
N PHE A 371 -18.18 20.93 -13.12
CA PHE A 371 -17.51 19.71 -13.60
C PHE A 371 -16.12 19.50 -12.97
N PHE A 372 -15.36 20.57 -12.71
CA PHE A 372 -14.11 20.48 -11.95
C PHE A 372 -14.36 19.96 -10.53
N SER A 373 -15.40 20.46 -9.85
CA SER A 373 -15.76 19.97 -8.53
C SER A 373 -16.19 18.50 -8.54
N VAL A 374 -17.06 18.09 -9.48
CA VAL A 374 -17.46 16.69 -9.65
C VAL A 374 -16.25 15.78 -9.91
N ALA A 375 -15.31 16.23 -10.73
CA ALA A 375 -14.05 15.51 -10.96
C ALA A 375 -13.24 15.37 -9.67
N SER A 376 -13.10 16.45 -8.88
CA SER A 376 -12.41 16.42 -7.58
C SER A 376 -13.06 15.45 -6.58
N ILE A 377 -14.39 15.44 -6.48
CA ILE A 377 -15.13 14.48 -5.64
C ILE A 377 -14.87 13.04 -6.13
N GLY A 378 -14.90 12.83 -7.45
CA GLY A 378 -14.61 11.54 -8.05
C GLY A 378 -13.18 11.04 -7.76
N VAL A 379 -12.17 11.91 -7.83
CA VAL A 379 -10.80 11.54 -7.47
C VAL A 379 -10.71 11.18 -5.99
N ALA A 380 -11.28 11.99 -5.09
CA ALA A 380 -11.27 11.68 -3.66
C ALA A 380 -11.98 10.35 -3.33
N ALA A 381 -13.02 10.01 -4.09
CA ALA A 381 -13.76 8.77 -3.93
C ALA A 381 -12.99 7.50 -4.32
N LEU A 382 -11.85 7.60 -5.04
CA LEU A 382 -11.01 6.45 -5.38
C LEU A 382 -10.59 5.65 -4.15
N SER A 383 -10.43 6.33 -3.00
CA SER A 383 -10.00 5.74 -1.72
C SER A 383 -11.02 4.76 -1.12
N LEU A 384 -12.33 4.92 -1.42
CA LEU A 384 -13.43 4.08 -0.92
C LEU A 384 -13.47 2.64 -1.48
N GLY A 385 -12.52 2.30 -2.37
CA GLY A 385 -12.40 0.94 -2.91
C GLY A 385 -13.66 0.53 -3.70
N PRO A 386 -14.26 -0.64 -3.46
CA PRO A 386 -15.43 -1.10 -4.22
C PRO A 386 -16.66 -0.21 -4.06
N MET A 387 -16.80 0.52 -2.95
CA MET A 387 -17.94 1.41 -2.70
C MET A 387 -17.92 2.67 -3.56
N ALA A 388 -16.78 3.00 -4.18
CA ALA A 388 -16.63 4.17 -5.06
C ALA A 388 -17.58 4.13 -6.27
N VAL A 389 -18.04 2.94 -6.70
CA VAL A 389 -19.00 2.79 -7.81
C VAL A 389 -20.30 3.53 -7.52
N ILE A 390 -20.78 3.46 -6.28
CA ILE A 390 -22.02 4.13 -5.87
C ILE A 390 -21.84 5.64 -6.05
N VAL A 391 -20.72 6.19 -5.59
CA VAL A 391 -20.38 7.61 -5.73
C VAL A 391 -20.30 8.01 -7.21
N TYR A 392 -19.64 7.22 -8.05
CA TYR A 392 -19.55 7.53 -9.49
C TYR A 392 -20.91 7.51 -10.19
N ILE A 393 -21.79 6.57 -9.85
CA ILE A 393 -23.17 6.54 -10.37
C ILE A 393 -23.93 7.78 -9.91
N SER A 394 -23.84 8.14 -8.62
CA SER A 394 -24.48 9.34 -8.09
C SER A 394 -23.98 10.63 -8.75
N LEU A 395 -22.66 10.78 -8.95
CA LEU A 395 -22.06 11.93 -9.62
C LEU A 395 -22.47 12.03 -11.10
N PHE A 396 -22.60 10.88 -11.79
CA PHE A 396 -23.11 10.85 -13.16
C PHE A 396 -24.55 11.34 -13.23
N ILE A 397 -25.43 10.80 -12.38
CA ILE A 397 -26.84 11.22 -12.32
C ILE A 397 -26.97 12.72 -11.99
N LEU A 398 -26.20 13.20 -11.00
CA LEU A 398 -26.18 14.61 -10.62
C LEU A 398 -25.75 15.51 -11.79
N SER A 399 -24.75 15.09 -12.55
CA SER A 399 -24.25 15.86 -13.71
C SER A 399 -25.24 15.87 -14.87
N VAL A 400 -25.95 14.77 -15.12
CA VAL A 400 -27.04 14.72 -16.11
C VAL A 400 -28.17 15.66 -15.68
N ALA A 401 -28.57 15.64 -14.41
CA ALA A 401 -29.59 16.53 -13.88
C ALA A 401 -29.21 18.02 -14.03
N TYR A 402 -27.96 18.38 -13.70
CA TYR A 402 -27.44 19.73 -13.90
C TYR A 402 -27.56 20.18 -15.36
N GLY A 403 -27.17 19.31 -16.32
CA GLY A 403 -27.26 19.62 -17.74
C GLY A 403 -28.71 19.78 -18.24
N LEU A 404 -29.65 18.97 -17.76
CA LEU A 404 -31.06 19.12 -18.11
C LEU A 404 -31.64 20.47 -17.65
N ILE A 405 -31.26 20.93 -16.46
CA ILE A 405 -31.67 22.26 -15.96
C ILE A 405 -31.11 23.35 -16.88
N LEU A 406 -29.83 23.25 -17.25
CA LEU A 406 -29.19 24.22 -18.13
C LEU A 406 -29.89 24.34 -19.50
N LEU A 407 -30.41 23.23 -20.05
CA LEU A 407 -31.15 23.24 -21.31
C LEU A 407 -32.50 23.96 -21.21
N VAL A 408 -33.17 23.87 -20.05
CA VAL A 408 -34.45 24.55 -19.80
C VAL A 408 -34.25 26.06 -19.65
N GLU A 409 -33.13 26.45 -19.04
CA GLU A 409 -32.82 27.84 -18.70
C GLU A 409 -32.51 28.74 -19.92
N LEU A 410 -31.94 28.16 -20.98
CA LEU A 410 -31.50 28.92 -22.15
C LEU A 410 -32.68 29.41 -23.02
N PRO A 411 -32.62 30.65 -23.54
CA PRO A 411 -33.66 31.19 -24.41
C PRO A 411 -33.93 30.30 -25.62
N LYS A 412 -35.20 30.22 -26.05
CA LYS A 412 -35.62 29.36 -27.17
C LYS A 412 -34.88 29.66 -28.49
N SER A 413 -34.47 30.92 -28.71
CA SER A 413 -33.69 31.35 -29.89
C SER A 413 -32.28 30.75 -29.92
N ASP A 414 -31.76 30.36 -28.76
CA ASP A 414 -30.35 30.06 -28.53
C ASP A 414 -30.13 28.57 -28.22
N ARG A 415 -31.18 27.75 -28.40
CA ARG A 415 -31.16 26.31 -28.13
C ARG A 415 -30.02 25.58 -28.82
N VAL A 416 -29.63 26.00 -30.04
CA VAL A 416 -28.51 25.38 -30.77
C VAL A 416 -27.20 25.52 -30.00
N ILE A 417 -26.93 26.70 -29.43
CA ILE A 417 -25.73 26.95 -28.63
C ILE A 417 -25.81 26.15 -27.32
N GLY A 418 -26.99 26.09 -26.70
CA GLY A 418 -27.25 25.25 -25.53
C GLY A 418 -26.95 23.77 -25.79
N PHE A 419 -27.40 23.22 -26.91
CA PHE A 419 -27.09 21.85 -27.32
C PHE A 419 -25.59 21.64 -27.53
N ILE A 420 -24.89 22.58 -28.17
CA ILE A 420 -23.43 22.48 -28.38
C ILE A 420 -22.68 22.46 -27.05
N LEU A 421 -23.02 23.36 -26.12
CA LEU A 421 -22.41 23.41 -24.78
C LEU A 421 -22.70 22.12 -24.01
N MET A 422 -23.94 21.64 -24.05
CA MET A 422 -24.35 20.40 -23.40
C MET A 422 -23.61 19.18 -23.93
N GLU A 423 -23.49 19.02 -25.24
CA GLU A 423 -22.73 17.93 -25.85
C GLU A 423 -21.25 18.01 -25.48
N PHE A 424 -20.65 19.22 -25.50
CA PHE A 424 -19.27 19.42 -25.08
C PHE A 424 -19.03 18.96 -23.62
N PHE A 425 -19.88 19.41 -22.69
CA PHE A 425 -19.76 19.06 -21.28
C PHE A 425 -20.13 17.60 -20.99
N SER A 426 -21.08 17.03 -21.73
CA SER A 426 -21.41 15.60 -21.68
C SER A 426 -20.22 14.75 -22.10
N VAL A 427 -19.54 15.10 -23.20
CA VAL A 427 -18.31 14.42 -23.62
C VAL A 427 -17.21 14.57 -22.58
N LEU A 428 -17.02 15.77 -22.03
CA LEU A 428 -16.02 16.02 -20.99
C LEU A 428 -16.26 15.17 -19.73
N LEU A 429 -17.52 15.09 -19.27
CA LEU A 429 -17.94 14.26 -18.16
C LEU A 429 -17.66 12.77 -18.43
N ASN A 430 -18.07 12.27 -19.58
CA ASN A 430 -17.86 10.87 -19.96
C ASN A 430 -16.36 10.53 -20.03
N VAL A 431 -15.53 11.41 -20.59
CA VAL A 431 -14.07 11.23 -20.60
C VAL A 431 -13.51 11.20 -19.18
N THR A 432 -13.98 12.10 -18.32
CA THR A 432 -13.51 12.23 -16.93
C THR A 432 -13.91 11.01 -16.10
N LEU A 433 -15.18 10.60 -16.14
CA LEU A 433 -15.67 9.41 -15.46
C LEU A 433 -15.05 8.13 -16.01
N MET A 434 -14.84 8.01 -17.32
CA MET A 434 -14.12 6.87 -17.91
C MET A 434 -12.68 6.81 -17.42
N PHE A 435 -12.00 7.95 -17.31
CA PHE A 435 -10.66 8.03 -16.74
C PHE A 435 -10.64 7.59 -15.28
N LEU A 436 -11.54 8.12 -14.44
CA LEU A 436 -11.70 7.74 -13.04
C LEU A 436 -12.02 6.25 -12.87
N TYR A 437 -12.95 5.73 -13.68
CA TYR A 437 -13.31 4.32 -13.70
C TYR A 437 -12.13 3.43 -14.08
N ARG A 438 -11.32 3.82 -15.08
CA ARG A 438 -10.09 3.10 -15.44
C ARG A 438 -9.05 3.12 -14.31
N MET A 439 -8.93 4.23 -13.57
CA MET A 439 -8.06 4.28 -12.39
C MET A 439 -8.56 3.37 -11.27
N TRP A 440 -9.86 3.42 -11.00
CA TRP A 440 -10.53 2.54 -10.03
C TRP A 440 -10.36 1.05 -10.38
N GLN A 441 -10.60 0.66 -11.64
CA GLN A 441 -10.40 -0.71 -12.12
C GLN A 441 -8.95 -1.18 -11.93
N LYS A 442 -7.96 -0.30 -12.12
CA LYS A 442 -6.56 -0.64 -11.88
C LYS A 442 -6.28 -0.87 -10.40
N ARG A 443 -6.79 0.00 -9.53
CA ARG A 443 -6.65 -0.13 -8.08
C ARG A 443 -7.26 -1.44 -7.57
N ILE A 444 -8.49 -1.75 -7.97
CA ILE A 444 -9.14 -3.01 -7.61
C ILE A 444 -8.40 -4.21 -8.19
N ARG A 445 -7.88 -4.13 -9.41
CA ARG A 445 -7.13 -5.25 -10.00
C ARG A 445 -5.83 -5.54 -9.23
N VAL A 446 -5.18 -4.51 -8.69
CA VAL A 446 -4.01 -4.67 -7.81
C VAL A 446 -4.43 -5.35 -6.51
N GLU A 447 -5.43 -4.81 -5.83
CA GLU A 447 -5.95 -5.36 -4.57
C GLU A 447 -6.44 -6.81 -4.75
N SER A 448 -7.22 -7.08 -5.80
CA SER A 448 -7.72 -8.41 -6.12
C SER A 448 -6.61 -9.39 -6.48
N ARG A 449 -5.50 -8.93 -7.09
CA ARG A 449 -4.35 -9.79 -7.37
C ARG A 449 -3.62 -10.15 -6.09
N VAL A 450 -3.41 -9.19 -5.21
CA VAL A 450 -2.85 -9.43 -3.86
C VAL A 450 -3.73 -10.42 -3.09
N ASP A 451 -5.05 -10.23 -3.10
CA ASP A 451 -6.02 -11.11 -2.43
C ASP A 451 -6.16 -12.48 -3.09
N ALA A 452 -6.13 -12.56 -4.42
CA ALA A 452 -6.20 -13.83 -5.16
C ALA A 452 -4.95 -14.67 -4.93
N THR A 453 -3.78 -14.04 -4.81
CA THR A 453 -2.54 -14.73 -4.43
C THR A 453 -2.65 -15.27 -3.00
N ARG A 454 -3.15 -14.47 -2.05
CA ARG A 454 -3.46 -14.95 -0.68
C ARG A 454 -4.39 -16.17 -0.69
N LYS A 455 -5.42 -16.17 -1.53
CA LYS A 455 -6.38 -17.30 -1.67
C LYS A 455 -5.81 -18.50 -2.44
N SER A 456 -4.98 -18.28 -3.45
CA SER A 456 -4.31 -19.33 -4.23
C SER A 456 -3.33 -20.10 -3.34
N PHE A 457 -2.60 -19.41 -2.47
CA PHE A 457 -1.74 -20.07 -1.48
C PHE A 457 -2.56 -20.89 -0.47
N SER A 458 -3.73 -20.41 -0.04
CA SER A 458 -4.62 -21.23 0.80
C SER A 458 -5.18 -22.46 0.09
N HIS A 459 -5.43 -22.39 -1.23
CA HIS A 459 -6.00 -23.49 -2.01
C HIS A 459 -4.95 -24.53 -2.47
N ILE A 460 -3.71 -24.12 -2.70
CA ILE A 460 -2.60 -25.03 -3.03
C ILE A 460 -2.28 -25.96 -1.85
N LEU A 461 -2.64 -25.57 -0.62
CA LEU A 461 -2.36 -26.32 0.61
C LEU A 461 -3.62 -26.82 1.33
N GLY A 462 -4.79 -26.81 0.68
CA GLY A 462 -6.04 -27.30 1.27
C GLY A 462 -7.17 -27.53 0.27
N SER A 463 -7.18 -28.70 -0.38
CA SER A 463 -8.45 -29.39 -0.66
C SER A 463 -8.44 -30.72 0.09
N LYS A 464 -9.16 -30.73 1.21
CA LYS A 464 -9.98 -31.85 1.71
C LYS A 464 -10.70 -31.32 2.94
N GLU A 465 -11.80 -30.60 2.69
CA GLU A 465 -13.01 -30.92 3.46
C GLU A 465 -13.57 -32.24 2.92
#